data_AF-J2GZU9-F1
#
_entry.id   AF-J2GZU9-F1
#
_cell.length_a   1.000
_cell.length_b   1.000
_cell.length_c   1.000
_cell.angle_alpha   90.00
_cell.angle_beta   90.00
_cell.angle_gamma   90.00
#
_symmetry.space_group_name_H-M   'P 1'
#
loop_
_entity.id
_entity.type
_entity.pdbx_description
1 polymer ?
#
loop_
_entity_poly.entity_id
_entity_poly.type
_entity_poly.pdbx_seq_one_letter_code
_entity_poly.pdbx_strand_id
1 'polypeptide(L)'
;MKYLRWLLVVAVTLYALTSAIPASFTVLHKLHLLKLPAMVKSHGVLMDAMSWPQVILWWVAVVLFLVAAWRLAFAKGRAWLVFVIAFAGDLLGWLWMQGPAYDATFPASQRQSDLVILAVLAVIGALIAWVELRKTPLN
;
A
#
# COMPACT_ATOMS: atom_id res chain seq x y z
N MET A 1 13.26 22.06 -1.39
CA MET A 1 12.77 20.92 -2.22
C MET A 1 13.52 19.60 -2.01
N LYS A 2 14.85 19.58 -1.81
CA LYS A 2 15.62 18.33 -1.62
C LYS A 2 15.16 17.50 -0.41
N TYR A 3 14.98 18.15 0.75
CA TYR A 3 14.55 17.48 1.98
C TYR A 3 13.13 16.91 1.90
N LEU A 4 12.15 17.70 1.42
CA LEU A 4 10.77 17.23 1.22
C LEU A 4 10.69 16.02 0.30
N ARG A 5 11.46 16.01 -0.80
CA ARG A 5 11.50 14.85 -1.70
C ARG A 5 11.96 13.59 -1.00
N TRP A 6 13.05 13.67 -0.23
CA TRP A 6 13.56 12.52 0.52
C TRP A 6 12.60 12.08 1.62
N LEU A 7 11.91 13.02 2.26
CA LEU A 7 10.84 12.71 3.21
C LEU A 7 9.71 11.91 2.54
N LEU A 8 9.27 12.32 1.35
CA LEU A 8 8.26 11.60 0.57
C LEU A 8 8.74 10.22 0.12
N VAL A 9 10.00 10.08 -0.30
CA VAL A 9 10.62 8.78 -0.63
C VAL A 9 10.56 7.84 0.57
N VAL A 10 10.98 8.32 1.75
CA VAL A 10 10.95 7.53 2.98
C VAL A 10 9.52 7.17 3.35
N ALA A 11 8.58 8.11 3.30
CA ALA A 11 7.17 7.86 3.63
C ALA A 11 6.55 6.78 2.74
N VAL A 12 6.72 6.87 1.41
CA VAL A 12 6.20 5.87 0.47
C VAL A 12 6.88 4.51 0.66
N THR A 13 8.20 4.51 0.90
CA THR A 13 8.95 3.26 1.13
C THR A 13 8.49 2.58 2.42
N LEU A 14 8.36 3.32 3.52
CA LEU A 14 7.88 2.78 4.79
C LEU A 14 6.47 2.23 4.65
N TYR A 15 5.57 2.97 3.98
CA TYR A 15 4.23 2.48 3.70
C TYR A 15 4.24 1.14 2.93
N ALA A 16 5.00 1.08 1.83
CA ALA A 16 5.13 -0.13 1.03
C ALA A 16 5.66 -1.32 1.84
N LEU A 17 6.66 -1.10 2.70
CA LEU A 17 7.20 -2.14 3.58
C LEU A 17 6.18 -2.59 4.64
N THR A 18 5.46 -1.66 5.26
CA THR A 18 4.40 -2.01 6.23
C THR A 18 3.25 -2.77 5.58
N SER A 19 2.95 -2.49 4.31
CA SER A 19 1.94 -3.19 3.50
C SER A 19 2.44 -4.56 3.01
N ALA A 20 3.74 -4.71 2.74
CA ALA A 20 4.36 -5.96 2.32
C ALA A 20 4.31 -7.06 3.41
N ILE A 21 4.39 -6.70 4.69
CA ILE A 21 4.37 -7.66 5.81
C ILE A 21 3.06 -8.49 5.83
N PRO A 22 1.86 -7.89 5.93
CA PRO A 22 0.62 -8.66 5.92
C PRO A 22 0.36 -9.38 4.59
N ALA A 23 0.77 -8.80 3.45
CA ALA A 23 0.72 -9.48 2.16
C ALA A 23 1.59 -10.75 2.14
N SER A 24 2.80 -10.68 2.70
CA SER A 24 3.72 -11.82 2.83
C SER A 24 3.15 -12.91 3.74
N PHE A 25 2.61 -12.52 4.90
CA PHE A 25 1.97 -13.49 5.80
C PHE A 25 0.77 -14.18 5.17
N THR A 26 -0.04 -13.44 4.39
CA THR A 26 -1.15 -14.02 3.64
C THR A 26 -0.65 -15.06 2.65
N VAL A 27 0.38 -14.76 1.86
CA VAL A 27 0.99 -15.74 0.92
C VAL A 27 1.50 -16.97 1.66
N LEU A 28 2.31 -16.79 2.71
CA LEU A 28 2.87 -17.91 3.46
C LEU A 28 1.79 -18.76 4.12
N HIS A 29 0.71 -18.14 4.61
CA HIS A 29 -0.44 -18.84 5.17
C HIS A 29 -1.17 -19.66 4.11
N LYS A 30 -1.49 -19.06 2.94
CA LYS A 30 -2.18 -19.74 1.84
C LYS A 30 -1.35 -20.86 1.21
N LEU A 31 -0.02 -20.79 1.28
CA LEU A 31 0.89 -21.86 0.88
C LEU A 31 1.11 -22.92 1.98
N HIS A 32 0.43 -22.80 3.12
CA HIS A 32 0.59 -23.65 4.30
C HIS A 32 2.02 -23.69 4.87
N LEU A 33 2.81 -22.64 4.60
CA LEU A 33 4.18 -22.45 5.09
C LEU A 33 4.23 -21.69 6.42
N LEU A 34 3.10 -21.13 6.86
CA LEU A 34 2.97 -20.40 8.12
C LEU A 34 1.80 -20.91 8.96
N LYS A 35 2.09 -21.35 10.19
CA LYS A 35 1.08 -21.66 11.21
C LYS A 35 0.84 -20.44 12.08
N LEU A 36 -0.41 -19.98 12.11
CA LEU A 36 -0.82 -18.83 12.91
C LEU A 36 -1.10 -19.25 14.37
N PRO A 37 -0.57 -18.53 15.38
CA PRO A 37 -0.93 -18.77 16.77
C PRO A 37 -2.40 -18.41 17.04
N ALA A 38 -3.00 -19.03 18.04
CA ALA A 38 -4.44 -18.89 18.33
C ALA A 38 -4.90 -17.44 18.54
N MET A 39 -4.02 -16.57 19.04
CA MET A 39 -4.30 -15.14 19.27
C MET A 39 -4.58 -14.34 17.98
N VAL A 40 -4.15 -14.82 16.82
CA VAL A 40 -4.38 -14.16 15.51
C VAL A 40 -5.24 -15.03 14.58
N LYS A 41 -6.01 -15.97 15.13
CA LYS A 41 -6.83 -16.90 14.35
C LYS A 41 -7.90 -16.21 13.50
N SER A 42 -8.43 -15.07 13.95
CA SER A 42 -9.34 -14.24 13.16
C SER A 42 -8.70 -13.76 11.85
N HIS A 43 -7.40 -13.45 11.87
CA HIS A 43 -6.68 -13.01 10.68
C HIS A 43 -6.52 -14.17 9.67
N GLY A 44 -6.42 -15.42 10.14
CA GLY A 44 -6.42 -16.60 9.27
C GLY A 44 -7.71 -16.72 8.44
N VAL A 45 -8.87 -16.43 9.04
CA VAL A 45 -10.16 -16.46 8.33
C VAL A 45 -10.20 -15.44 7.18
N LEU A 46 -9.66 -14.24 7.40
CA LEU A 46 -9.51 -13.25 6.34
C LEU A 46 -8.52 -13.72 5.26
N MET A 47 -7.35 -14.23 5.65
CA MET A 47 -6.33 -14.73 4.71
C MET A 47 -6.87 -15.88 3.84
N ASP A 48 -7.71 -16.75 4.40
CA ASP A 48 -8.38 -17.82 3.66
C ASP A 48 -9.41 -17.26 2.67
N ALA A 49 -10.20 -16.27 3.09
CA ALA A 49 -11.21 -15.62 2.27
C ALA A 49 -10.62 -14.80 1.10
N MET A 50 -9.41 -14.26 1.24
CA MET A 50 -8.75 -13.48 0.19
C MET A 50 -8.39 -14.36 -1.02
N SER A 51 -8.80 -13.96 -2.21
CA SER A 51 -8.47 -14.70 -3.44
C SER A 51 -7.00 -14.49 -3.86
N TRP A 52 -6.41 -15.44 -4.59
CA TRP A 52 -5.05 -15.27 -5.14
C TRP A 52 -4.90 -14.01 -6.02
N PRO A 53 -5.85 -13.68 -6.93
CA PRO A 53 -5.81 -12.43 -7.69
C PRO A 53 -5.71 -11.18 -6.81
N GLN A 54 -6.41 -11.17 -5.67
CA GLN A 54 -6.36 -10.07 -4.71
C GLN A 54 -4.99 -9.95 -4.05
N VAL A 55 -4.38 -11.07 -3.65
CA VAL A 55 -3.02 -11.10 -3.09
C VAL A 55 -1.98 -10.65 -4.12
N ILE A 56 -2.14 -11.05 -5.38
CA ILE A 56 -1.26 -10.60 -6.48
C ILE A 56 -1.41 -9.09 -6.70
N LEU A 57 -2.64 -8.57 -6.77
CA LEU A 57 -2.91 -7.14 -6.91
C LEU A 57 -2.26 -6.33 -5.77
N TRP A 58 -2.35 -6.83 -4.54
CA TRP A 58 -1.72 -6.22 -3.37
C TRP A 58 -0.19 -6.13 -3.52
N TRP A 59 0.47 -7.22 -3.92
CA TRP A 59 1.91 -7.23 -4.18
C TRP A 59 2.32 -6.30 -5.33
N VAL A 60 1.52 -6.26 -6.40
CA VAL A 60 1.75 -5.34 -7.52
C VAL A 60 1.70 -3.89 -7.03
N ALA A 61 0.73 -3.53 -6.18
CA ALA A 61 0.66 -2.20 -5.58
C ALA A 61 1.89 -1.87 -4.73
N VAL A 62 2.33 -2.79 -3.87
CA VAL A 62 3.57 -2.66 -3.06
C VAL A 62 4.79 -2.38 -3.96
N VAL A 63 4.98 -3.18 -5.01
CA VAL A 63 6.09 -3.01 -5.96
C VAL A 63 5.98 -1.66 -6.67
N LEU A 64 4.79 -1.25 -7.11
CA LEU A 64 4.59 0.03 -7.77
C LEU A 64 4.87 1.22 -6.83
N PHE A 65 4.53 1.14 -5.54
CA PHE A 65 4.93 2.16 -4.56
C PHE A 65 6.46 2.27 -4.43
N LEU A 66 7.16 1.13 -4.38
CA LEU A 66 8.63 1.13 -4.36
C LEU A 66 9.21 1.70 -5.65
N VAL A 67 8.64 1.39 -6.81
CA VAL A 67 9.03 2.00 -8.10
C VAL A 67 8.76 3.50 -8.09
N ALA A 68 7.62 3.96 -7.57
CA ALA A 68 7.32 5.38 -7.44
C ALA A 68 8.33 6.10 -6.55
N ALA A 69 8.65 5.53 -5.38
CA ALA A 69 9.66 6.05 -4.46
C ALA A 69 11.05 6.10 -5.11
N TRP A 70 11.43 5.04 -5.84
CA TRP A 70 12.68 4.98 -6.59
C TRP A 70 12.76 6.08 -7.65
N ARG A 71 11.72 6.22 -8.49
CA ARG A 71 11.68 7.27 -9.52
C ARG A 71 11.73 8.67 -8.90
N LEU A 72 11.05 8.88 -7.78
CA LEU A 72 11.07 10.13 -7.03
C LEU A 72 12.48 10.45 -6.50
N ALA A 73 13.18 9.47 -5.92
CA ALA A 73 14.54 9.64 -5.38
C ALA A 73 15.53 10.11 -6.47
N PHE A 74 15.49 9.47 -7.63
CA PHE A 74 16.38 9.75 -8.77
C PHE A 74 15.87 10.85 -9.71
N ALA A 75 14.72 11.48 -9.41
CA ALA A 75 14.10 12.50 -10.26
C ALA A 75 13.90 12.05 -11.73
N LYS A 76 13.55 10.78 -11.95
CA LYS A 76 13.36 10.19 -13.29
C LYS A 76 12.01 10.56 -13.96
N GLY A 77 11.31 11.55 -13.39
CA GLY A 77 9.98 11.99 -13.81
C GLY A 77 8.89 10.91 -13.70
N ARG A 78 7.62 11.34 -13.79
CA ARG A 78 6.42 10.47 -13.78
C ARG A 78 6.32 9.57 -12.52
N ALA A 79 6.96 9.91 -11.42
CA ALA A 79 6.80 9.22 -10.15
C ALA A 79 5.35 9.34 -9.65
N TRP A 80 4.70 10.48 -9.90
CA TRP A 80 3.29 10.69 -9.53
C TRP A 80 2.36 9.72 -10.28
N LEU A 81 2.59 9.48 -11.58
CA LEU A 81 1.75 8.56 -12.37
C LEU A 81 1.85 7.13 -11.84
N VAL A 82 3.08 6.68 -11.54
CA VAL A 82 3.30 5.36 -10.94
C VAL A 82 2.65 5.28 -9.56
N PHE A 83 2.77 6.34 -8.76
CA PHE A 83 2.12 6.43 -7.45
C PHE A 83 0.60 6.32 -7.56
N VAL A 84 -0.04 7.00 -8.53
CA VAL A 84 -1.50 6.90 -8.70
C VAL A 84 -1.95 5.51 -9.09
N ILE A 85 -1.21 4.84 -9.99
CA ILE A 85 -1.54 3.46 -10.36
C ILE A 85 -1.38 2.54 -9.14
N ALA A 86 -0.32 2.73 -8.34
CA ALA A 86 -0.10 1.99 -7.10
C ALA A 86 -1.25 2.22 -6.10
N PHE A 87 -1.62 3.48 -5.87
CA PHE A 87 -2.68 3.88 -4.95
C PHE A 87 -4.06 3.39 -5.40
N ALA A 88 -4.36 3.46 -6.70
CA ALA A 88 -5.61 2.92 -7.23
C ALA A 88 -5.67 1.40 -7.06
N GLY A 89 -4.57 0.68 -7.34
CA GLY A 89 -4.49 -0.76 -7.13
C GLY A 89 -4.64 -1.15 -5.66
N ASP A 90 -4.02 -0.39 -4.76
CA ASP A 90 -4.11 -0.59 -3.31
C ASP A 90 -5.53 -0.32 -2.79
N LEU A 91 -6.14 0.80 -3.19
CA LEU A 91 -7.51 1.14 -2.85
C LEU A 91 -8.50 0.09 -3.36
N LEU A 92 -8.34 -0.38 -4.60
CA LEU A 92 -9.16 -1.45 -5.15
C LEU A 92 -8.97 -2.77 -4.39
N GLY A 93 -7.73 -3.11 -4.04
CA GLY A 93 -7.40 -4.28 -3.22
C GLY A 93 -8.06 -4.22 -1.84
N TRP A 94 -8.01 -3.05 -1.20
CA TRP A 94 -8.65 -2.77 0.10
C TRP A 94 -10.18 -2.83 0.01
N LEU A 95 -10.78 -2.23 -1.02
CA LEU A 95 -12.23 -2.29 -1.28
C LEU A 95 -12.69 -3.73 -1.52
N TRP A 96 -11.91 -4.52 -2.25
CA TRP A 96 -12.20 -5.93 -2.50
C TRP A 96 -12.04 -6.79 -1.24
N MET A 97 -11.27 -6.33 -0.26
CA MET A 97 -11.08 -6.99 1.03
C MET A 97 -12.29 -6.79 1.96
N GLN A 98 -13.10 -5.75 1.72
CA GLN A 98 -14.26 -5.46 2.56
C GLN A 98 -15.29 -6.59 2.50
N GLY A 99 -15.85 -6.93 3.66
CA GLY A 99 -16.87 -7.96 3.78
C GLY A 99 -16.87 -8.61 5.17
N PRO A 100 -17.69 -9.67 5.35
CA PRO A 100 -17.91 -10.27 6.66
C PRO A 100 -16.63 -10.78 7.34
N ALA A 101 -15.69 -11.33 6.57
CA ALA A 101 -14.42 -11.81 7.10
C ALA A 101 -13.51 -10.67 7.58
N TYR A 102 -13.54 -9.53 6.90
CA TYR A 102 -12.78 -8.34 7.26
C TYR A 102 -13.38 -7.65 8.50
N ASP A 103 -14.71 -7.51 8.55
CA ASP A 103 -15.44 -6.95 9.69
C ASP A 103 -15.30 -7.79 10.96
N ALA A 104 -15.21 -9.12 10.83
CA ALA A 104 -14.94 -10.02 11.94
C ALA A 104 -13.48 -10.00 12.40
N THR A 105 -12.55 -9.61 11.53
CA THR A 105 -11.12 -9.56 11.84
C THR A 105 -10.73 -8.24 12.49
N PHE A 106 -11.30 -7.12 12.03
CA PHE A 106 -10.88 -5.78 12.42
C PHE A 106 -11.97 -4.97 13.15
N PRO A 107 -11.71 -4.48 14.38
CA PRO A 107 -12.64 -3.62 15.09
C PRO A 107 -12.84 -2.28 14.36
N ALA A 108 -13.94 -1.59 14.64
CA ALA A 108 -14.30 -0.33 13.98
C ALA A 108 -13.20 0.76 14.04
N SER A 109 -12.45 0.83 15.15
CA SER A 109 -11.33 1.76 15.32
C SER A 109 -10.16 1.49 14.38
N GLN A 110 -9.88 0.22 14.06
CA GLN A 110 -8.85 -0.14 13.10
C GLN A 110 -9.31 0.14 11.66
N ARG A 111 -10.59 -0.13 11.34
CA ARG A 111 -11.18 0.24 10.05
C ARG A 111 -11.14 1.75 9.79
N GLN A 112 -11.36 2.57 10.82
CA GLN A 112 -11.19 4.03 10.73
C GLN A 112 -9.71 4.40 10.48
N SER A 113 -8.77 3.70 11.10
CA SER A 113 -7.34 3.94 10.91
C SER A 113 -6.92 3.65 9.46
N ASP A 114 -7.45 2.60 8.83
CA ASP A 114 -7.21 2.29 7.41
C ASP A 114 -7.65 3.44 6.48
N LEU A 115 -8.83 4.01 6.73
CA LEU A 115 -9.32 5.19 6.00
C LEU A 115 -8.40 6.40 6.18
N VAL A 116 -7.91 6.64 7.40
CA VAL A 116 -6.96 7.72 7.68
C VAL A 116 -5.65 7.50 6.93
N ILE A 117 -5.13 6.27 6.91
CA ILE A 117 -3.91 5.92 6.16
C ILE A 117 -4.09 6.17 4.66
N LEU A 118 -5.22 5.76 4.08
CA LEU A 118 -5.54 6.01 2.67
C LEU A 118 -5.63 7.51 2.37
N ALA A 119 -6.26 8.30 3.25
CA ALA A 119 -6.33 9.75 3.11
C ALA A 119 -4.94 10.41 3.18
N VAL A 120 -4.09 9.98 4.12
CA VAL A 120 -2.70 10.46 4.23
C VAL A 120 -1.90 10.11 2.96
N LEU A 121 -2.09 8.92 2.40
CA LEU A 121 -1.49 8.52 1.12
C LEU A 121 -1.94 9.41 -0.03
N ALA A 122 -3.23 9.75 -0.12
CA ALA A 122 -3.71 10.68 -1.14
C ALA A 122 -3.01 12.05 -1.02
N VAL A 123 -2.83 12.55 0.21
CA VAL A 123 -2.06 13.79 0.47
C VAL A 123 -0.59 13.64 0.05
N ILE A 124 0.06 12.52 0.36
CA ILE A 124 1.42 12.22 -0.10
C ILE A 124 1.49 12.24 -1.63
N GLY A 125 0.53 11.64 -2.32
CA GLY A 125 0.43 11.66 -3.78
C GLY A 125 0.34 13.08 -4.36
N ALA A 126 -0.49 13.93 -3.76
CA ALA A 126 -0.61 15.34 -4.14
C ALA A 126 0.71 16.10 -3.95
N LEU A 127 1.43 15.84 -2.85
CA LEU A 127 2.75 16.42 -2.60
C LEU A 127 3.80 15.93 -3.59
N ILE A 128 3.77 14.66 -3.99
CA ILE A 128 4.64 14.12 -5.03
C ILE A 128 4.39 14.83 -6.36
N ALA A 129 3.13 14.97 -6.77
CA ALA A 129 2.76 15.68 -8.00
C ALA A 129 3.26 17.14 -7.96
N TRP A 130 3.06 17.84 -6.84
CA TRP A 130 3.56 19.22 -6.67
C TRP A 130 5.09 19.32 -6.77
N VAL A 131 5.83 18.38 -6.17
CA VAL A 131 7.30 18.34 -6.24
C VAL A 131 7.79 18.06 -7.66
N GLU A 132 7.11 17.18 -8.42
CA GLU A 132 7.47 16.89 -9.82
C GLU A 132 7.17 18.06 -10.76
N LEU A 133 5.99 18.69 -10.62
CA LEU A 133 5.58 19.82 -11.47
C LEU A 133 6.52 21.02 -11.31
N ARG A 134 7.05 21.28 -10.12
CA ARG A 134 8.01 22.37 -9.89
C ARG A 134 9.44 22.09 -10.37
N LYS A 135 9.74 20.85 -10.76
CA LYS A 135 11.07 20.45 -11.27
C LYS A 135 11.14 20.28 -12.77
N THR A 136 9.99 20.24 -13.44
CA THR A 136 9.92 20.12 -14.89
C THR A 136 9.95 21.54 -15.46
N PRO A 137 11.02 21.98 -16.16
CA PRO A 137 10.94 23.22 -16.92
C PRO A 137 9.79 23.06 -17.93
N LEU A 138 8.89 24.04 -17.97
CA LEU A 138 7.89 24.16 -19.03
C LEU A 138 8.67 24.30 -20.34
N ASN A 139 8.76 23.21 -21.10
CA ASN A 139 9.17 23.25 -22.51
C ASN A 139 7.94 23.54 -23.35
#